data_AF-A0A9X3ETL3-F1
#
_entry.id   AF-A0A9X3ETL3-F1
#
_cell.length_a   1.000
_cell.length_b   1.000
_cell.length_c   1.000
_cell.angle_alpha   90.00
_cell.angle_beta   90.00
_cell.angle_gamma   90.00
#
_symmetry.space_group_name_H-M   'P 1'
#
loop_
_entity.id
_entity.type
_entity.pdbx_description
1 polymer ?
#
loop_
_entity_poly.entity_id
_entity_poly.type
_entity_poly.pdbx_seq_one_letter_code
_entity_poly.pdbx_strand_id
1 'polypeptide(L)'
;MARLIESTGHAALVARVATHRNFALIRELEGDAALRAWLDEFGLTAAEAGRIQPEYCFVTKAEDCFCNQLSSESTVDAVLEGVVVKGPNPDEVGVRVDAVHGTTTAKVGDTVTADFVHHGSEASIGHPVLVAQEGEFNTLFSLDPDDQFVATCSSEVPPLTKEAAIAGLLAKSDDQCIAALEEESSVWGESICDDDSGCGCVAQEGDASGALFVSTALLLAFARRRRRR
;
A
#
# COMPACT_ATOMS: atom_id res chain seq x y z
N MET A 1 -3.13 5.74 18.32
CA MET A 1 -3.91 5.70 19.57
C MET A 1 -3.21 4.97 20.71
N ALA A 2 -2.83 3.70 20.56
CA ALA A 2 -2.20 2.92 21.65
C ALA A 2 -1.02 3.64 22.32
N ARG A 3 -0.16 4.28 21.51
CA ARG A 3 0.96 5.10 22.00
C ARG A 3 0.54 6.31 22.84
N LEU A 4 -0.57 6.98 22.48
CA LEU A 4 -1.11 8.11 23.24
C LEU A 4 -1.56 7.64 24.63
N ILE A 5 -2.32 6.54 24.69
CA ILE A 5 -2.75 5.90 25.94
C ILE A 5 -1.54 5.53 26.79
N GLU A 6 -0.56 4.83 26.22
CA GLU A 6 0.67 4.44 26.92
C GLU A 6 1.45 5.64 27.48
N SER A 7 1.62 6.71 26.69
CA SER A 7 2.36 7.91 27.07
C SER A 7 1.77 8.67 28.26
N THR A 8 0.49 8.42 28.56
CA THR A 8 -0.22 9.00 29.72
C THR A 8 -0.20 8.09 30.95
N GLY A 9 0.61 7.02 30.96
CA GLY A 9 0.76 6.12 32.11
C GLY A 9 -0.16 4.90 32.09
N HIS A 10 -0.90 4.67 31.01
CA HIS A 10 -1.90 3.61 30.89
C HIS A 10 -1.41 2.37 30.12
N ALA A 11 -0.13 2.00 30.27
CA ALA A 11 0.48 0.87 29.56
C ALA A 11 -0.23 -0.48 29.81
N ALA A 12 -0.79 -0.69 31.01
CA ALA A 12 -1.52 -1.91 31.35
C ALA A 12 -2.83 -2.06 30.54
N LEU A 13 -3.51 -0.95 30.23
CA LEU A 13 -4.68 -0.94 29.34
C LEU A 13 -4.26 -1.38 27.94
N VAL A 14 -3.19 -0.79 27.41
CA VAL A 14 -2.66 -1.12 26.08
C VAL A 14 -2.25 -2.60 25.99
N ALA A 15 -1.49 -3.11 26.96
CA ALA A 15 -1.06 -4.50 26.98
C ALA A 15 -2.25 -5.49 27.01
N ARG A 16 -3.31 -5.16 27.76
CA ARG A 16 -4.53 -5.97 27.80
C ARG A 16 -5.26 -5.98 26.46
N VAL A 17 -5.48 -4.81 25.86
CA VAL A 17 -6.12 -4.71 24.54
C VAL A 17 -5.28 -5.43 23.49
N ALA A 18 -3.96 -5.27 23.48
CA ALA A 18 -3.06 -5.98 22.59
C ALA A 18 -3.16 -7.52 22.74
N THR A 19 -3.32 -8.02 23.96
CA THR A 19 -3.38 -9.48 24.21
C THR A 19 -4.71 -10.10 23.75
N HIS A 20 -5.82 -9.37 23.84
CA HIS A 20 -7.15 -9.96 23.64
C HIS A 20 -7.89 -9.43 22.41
N ARG A 21 -7.56 -8.22 21.95
CA ARG A 21 -8.29 -7.45 20.93
C ARG A 21 -7.34 -6.50 20.16
N ASN A 22 -6.19 -7.02 19.70
CA ASN A 22 -5.11 -6.20 19.10
C ASN A 22 -5.57 -5.32 17.93
N PHE A 23 -6.54 -5.80 17.14
CA PHE A 23 -7.04 -5.11 15.94
C PHE A 23 -8.33 -4.32 16.20
N ALA A 24 -8.80 -4.23 17.44
CA ALA A 24 -10.05 -3.56 17.73
C ALA A 24 -9.93 -2.04 17.55
N LEU A 25 -10.95 -1.46 16.90
CA LEU A 25 -11.12 -0.02 16.77
C LEU A 25 -11.66 0.57 18.07
N ILE A 26 -11.41 1.86 18.33
CA ILE A 26 -11.91 2.54 19.54
C ILE A 26 -13.43 2.43 19.66
N ARG A 27 -14.18 2.51 18.54
CA ARG A 27 -15.64 2.29 18.51
C ARG A 27 -16.06 0.90 19.00
N GLU A 28 -15.25 -0.13 18.73
CA GLU A 28 -15.54 -1.51 19.13
C GLU A 28 -15.13 -1.79 20.59
N LEU A 29 -14.38 -0.86 21.18
CA LEU A 29 -13.91 -0.88 22.57
C LEU A 29 -14.74 0.05 23.46
N GLU A 30 -15.84 0.65 22.97
CA GLU A 30 -16.74 1.48 23.79
C GLU A 30 -17.24 0.74 25.04
N GLY A 31 -17.37 -0.59 24.98
CA GLY A 31 -17.71 -1.43 26.12
C GLY A 31 -16.60 -1.60 27.17
N ASP A 32 -15.35 -1.24 26.88
CA ASP A 32 -14.22 -1.42 27.80
C ASP A 32 -14.20 -0.33 28.89
N ALA A 33 -14.35 -0.75 30.14
CA ALA A 33 -14.45 0.18 31.28
C ALA A 33 -13.16 0.98 31.52
N ALA A 34 -11.99 0.40 31.25
CA ALA A 34 -10.72 1.09 31.45
C ALA A 34 -10.40 2.04 30.29
N LEU A 35 -10.82 1.71 29.07
CA LEU A 35 -10.76 2.67 27.96
C LEU A 35 -11.70 3.85 28.23
N ARG A 36 -12.94 3.60 28.67
CA ARG A 36 -13.90 4.67 29.02
C ARG A 36 -13.36 5.59 30.12
N ALA A 37 -12.80 5.02 31.18
CA ALA A 37 -12.19 5.82 32.25
C ALA A 37 -11.05 6.72 31.74
N TRP A 38 -10.23 6.20 30.81
CA TRP A 38 -9.18 6.99 30.16
C TRP A 38 -9.78 8.10 29.28
N LEU A 39 -10.77 7.79 28.45
CA LEU A 39 -11.47 8.77 27.61
C LEU A 39 -12.08 9.90 28.44
N ASP A 40 -12.75 9.58 29.55
CA ASP A 40 -13.32 10.54 30.48
C ASP A 40 -12.25 11.43 31.15
N GLU A 41 -11.11 10.86 31.55
CA GLU A 41 -9.98 11.59 32.15
C GLU A 41 -9.43 12.67 31.21
N PHE A 42 -9.35 12.36 29.92
CA PHE A 42 -8.82 13.25 28.88
C PHE A 42 -9.90 14.08 28.16
N GLY A 43 -11.17 13.95 28.57
CA GLY A 43 -12.27 14.72 28.01
C GLY A 43 -12.56 14.39 26.54
N LEU A 44 -12.39 13.12 26.17
CA LEU A 44 -12.66 12.59 24.83
C LEU A 44 -13.90 11.70 24.87
N THR A 45 -14.75 11.79 23.86
CA THR A 45 -15.72 10.75 23.56
C THR A 45 -15.05 9.61 22.77
N ALA A 46 -15.66 8.43 22.75
CA ALA A 46 -15.17 7.34 21.89
C ALA A 46 -15.20 7.72 20.40
N ALA A 47 -16.19 8.50 19.97
CA ALA A 47 -16.25 9.04 18.60
C ALA A 47 -15.08 9.98 18.30
N GLU A 48 -14.74 10.91 19.22
CA GLU A 48 -13.59 11.81 19.05
C GLU A 48 -12.26 11.06 19.09
N ALA A 49 -12.12 10.10 20.00
CA ALA A 49 -10.93 9.25 20.06
C ALA A 49 -10.81 8.34 18.84
N GLY A 50 -11.92 7.87 18.26
CA GLY A 50 -11.93 7.16 16.98
C GLY A 50 -11.36 8.01 15.85
N ARG A 51 -11.65 9.31 15.81
CA ARG A 51 -11.06 10.24 14.83
C ARG A 51 -9.57 10.50 15.06
N ILE A 52 -9.09 10.37 16.30
CA ILE A 52 -7.67 10.53 16.65
C ILE A 52 -6.89 9.23 16.44
N GLN A 53 -7.56 8.08 16.51
CA GLN A 53 -6.95 6.81 16.18
C GLN A 53 -6.47 6.90 14.74
N PRO A 54 -5.14 6.81 14.50
CA PRO A 54 -4.67 6.56 13.16
C PRO A 54 -5.32 5.25 12.77
N GLU A 55 -6.21 5.29 11.80
CA GLU A 55 -6.44 4.12 10.99
C GLU A 55 -5.11 3.91 10.26
N TYR A 56 -4.56 2.71 10.38
CA TYR A 56 -3.52 2.32 9.44
C TYR A 56 -4.23 2.30 8.09
N CYS A 57 -4.00 3.34 7.29
CA CYS A 57 -4.46 3.39 5.92
C CYS A 57 -3.88 2.15 5.24
N PHE A 58 -4.72 1.18 4.90
CA PHE A 58 -4.35 0.13 3.97
C PHE A 58 -4.57 0.74 2.58
N VAL A 59 -3.49 0.85 1.81
CA VAL A 59 -3.33 1.73 0.64
C VAL A 59 -4.13 1.15 -0.53
N THR A 60 -4.59 1.98 -1.46
CA THR A 60 -5.19 1.56 -2.74
C THR A 60 -5.31 2.79 -3.64
N LYS A 61 -4.42 2.88 -4.65
CA LYS A 61 -4.70 3.23 -6.05
C LYS A 61 -3.82 2.28 -6.85
N ALA A 62 -4.41 1.11 -7.19
CA ALA A 62 -3.68 -0.15 -7.41
C ALA A 62 -2.49 -0.31 -6.46
N GLU A 63 -2.84 -0.08 -5.18
CA GLU A 63 -2.01 0.24 -4.03
C GLU A 63 -0.59 0.71 -4.37
N ASP A 64 -0.52 1.97 -4.82
CA ASP A 64 0.61 2.74 -5.38
C ASP A 64 1.31 2.07 -6.57
N CYS A 65 0.43 1.77 -7.52
CA CYS A 65 0.58 1.39 -8.93
C CYS A 65 1.43 0.17 -9.30
N PHE A 66 1.83 -0.58 -8.30
CA PHE A 66 1.58 -2.02 -8.10
C PHE A 66 2.44 -2.37 -6.87
N CYS A 67 2.11 -1.72 -5.75
CA CYS A 67 2.71 -1.84 -4.42
C CYS A 67 4.16 -1.38 -4.26
N ASN A 68 4.29 -0.11 -4.66
CA ASN A 68 5.28 0.89 -4.26
C ASN A 68 6.62 0.83 -5.01
N GLN A 69 6.46 0.56 -6.32
CA GLN A 69 7.27 1.03 -7.46
C GLN A 69 8.74 0.62 -7.47
N LEU A 70 9.10 -0.68 -7.51
CA LEU A 70 10.47 -1.23 -7.75
C LEU A 70 11.69 -0.66 -6.94
N SER A 71 11.78 0.60 -6.55
CA SER A 71 11.65 1.15 -5.18
C SER A 71 12.14 2.62 -5.17
N SER A 72 11.24 3.58 -5.35
CA SER A 72 11.42 5.04 -5.17
C SER A 72 12.28 5.88 -6.14
N GLU A 73 13.08 5.30 -7.07
CA GLU A 73 13.77 6.09 -8.12
C GLU A 73 13.82 5.46 -9.52
N SER A 74 13.34 4.23 -9.68
CA SER A 74 13.52 3.51 -10.93
C SER A 74 12.32 3.57 -11.86
N THR A 75 12.58 3.89 -13.13
CA THR A 75 11.56 3.82 -14.17
C THR A 75 11.77 2.56 -14.99
N VAL A 76 10.71 1.77 -15.18
CA VAL A 76 10.73 0.66 -16.13
C VAL A 76 11.06 1.19 -17.52
N ASP A 77 12.14 0.70 -18.12
CA ASP A 77 12.59 1.11 -19.45
C ASP A 77 11.73 0.45 -20.53
N ALA A 78 11.38 -0.82 -20.31
CA ALA A 78 10.55 -1.59 -21.20
C ALA A 78 9.70 -2.65 -20.47
N VAL A 79 8.57 -3.00 -21.06
CA VAL A 79 7.77 -4.18 -20.69
C VAL A 79 7.82 -5.16 -21.85
N LEU A 80 8.16 -6.41 -21.56
CA LEU A 80 8.22 -7.49 -22.54
C LEU A 80 7.02 -8.41 -22.31
N GLU A 81 6.26 -8.66 -23.36
CA GLU A 81 5.31 -9.77 -23.36
C GLU A 81 6.05 -11.04 -23.76
N GLY A 82 5.73 -12.16 -23.13
CA GLY A 82 6.35 -13.41 -23.49
C GLY A 82 5.72 -14.64 -22.87
N VAL A 83 6.36 -15.77 -23.15
CA VAL A 83 5.99 -17.07 -22.59
C VAL A 83 7.17 -17.70 -21.90
N VAL A 84 6.91 -18.38 -20.79
CA VAL A 84 7.95 -19.13 -20.07
C VAL A 84 8.41 -20.31 -20.92
N VAL A 85 9.70 -20.36 -21.26
CA VAL A 85 10.31 -21.44 -22.08
C VAL A 85 11.31 -22.29 -21.30
N LYS A 86 11.78 -21.79 -20.16
CA LYS A 86 12.65 -22.52 -19.23
C LYS A 86 12.07 -22.38 -17.83
N GLY A 87 11.74 -23.52 -17.25
CA GLY A 87 11.02 -23.62 -15.99
C GLY A 87 11.79 -23.09 -14.79
N PRO A 88 11.09 -22.92 -13.66
CA PRO A 88 11.62 -22.25 -12.49
C PRO A 88 12.73 -23.11 -11.89
N ASN A 89 13.98 -22.73 -12.14
CA ASN A 89 14.95 -22.85 -11.06
C ASN A 89 14.47 -21.89 -9.96
N PRO A 90 14.76 -22.15 -8.67
CA PRO A 90 14.13 -21.42 -7.57
C PRO A 90 14.22 -19.90 -7.68
N ASP A 91 15.19 -19.38 -8.45
CA ASP A 91 15.50 -17.96 -8.54
C ASP A 91 15.46 -17.39 -9.97
N GLU A 92 15.31 -18.19 -11.04
CA GLU A 92 15.40 -17.68 -12.44
C GLU A 92 14.43 -18.38 -13.40
N VAL A 93 13.74 -17.58 -14.23
CA VAL A 93 12.84 -18.03 -15.29
C VAL A 93 13.31 -17.54 -16.65
N GLY A 94 13.36 -18.44 -17.64
CA GLY A 94 13.62 -18.05 -19.03
C GLY A 94 12.32 -17.73 -19.76
N VAL A 95 12.19 -16.49 -20.25
CA VAL A 95 11.02 -15.99 -20.97
C VAL A 95 11.40 -15.72 -22.42
N ARG A 96 10.67 -16.29 -23.38
CA ARG A 96 10.80 -15.92 -24.80
C ARG A 96 9.97 -14.67 -25.05
N VAL A 97 10.59 -13.64 -25.60
CA VAL A 97 9.96 -12.36 -25.91
C VAL A 97 9.09 -12.50 -27.16
N ASP A 98 7.80 -12.22 -27.02
CA ASP A 98 6.83 -12.21 -28.12
C ASP A 98 6.48 -10.77 -28.54
N ALA A 99 6.51 -9.80 -27.62
CA ALA A 99 6.38 -8.38 -27.93
C ALA A 99 7.23 -7.49 -26.99
N VAL A 100 7.51 -6.26 -27.42
CA VAL A 100 8.34 -5.28 -26.70
C VAL A 100 7.64 -3.93 -26.66
N HIS A 101 7.55 -3.35 -25.48
CA HIS A 101 6.99 -2.03 -25.22
C HIS A 101 8.03 -1.18 -24.49
N GLY A 102 8.35 0.03 -24.96
CA GLY A 102 9.39 0.87 -24.37
C GLY A 102 10.77 0.70 -25.02
N THR A 103 11.84 1.04 -24.29
CA THR A 103 13.22 1.07 -24.79
C THR A 103 14.05 -0.06 -24.18
N THR A 104 14.56 -0.95 -25.02
CA THR A 104 15.39 -2.09 -24.59
C THR A 104 16.32 -2.53 -25.72
N THR A 105 17.30 -3.39 -25.39
CA THR A 105 18.11 -4.11 -26.38
C THR A 105 17.53 -5.47 -26.77
N ALA A 106 16.58 -6.00 -25.99
CA ALA A 106 15.90 -7.26 -26.27
C ALA A 106 15.04 -7.16 -27.54
N LYS A 107 14.93 -8.26 -28.28
CA LYS A 107 14.14 -8.37 -29.50
C LYS A 107 13.14 -9.51 -29.41
N VAL A 108 12.07 -9.40 -30.19
CA VAL A 108 11.13 -10.51 -30.38
C VAL A 108 11.89 -11.76 -30.84
N GLY A 109 11.63 -12.87 -30.17
CA GLY A 109 12.30 -14.16 -30.34
C GLY A 109 13.49 -14.40 -29.41
N ASP A 110 14.04 -13.36 -28.77
CA ASP A 110 15.09 -13.52 -27.77
C ASP A 110 14.54 -14.23 -26.53
N THR A 111 15.44 -14.82 -25.74
CA THR A 111 15.12 -15.34 -24.41
C THR A 111 15.80 -14.47 -23.36
N VAL A 112 15.01 -13.92 -22.45
CA VAL A 112 15.49 -13.14 -21.30
C VAL A 112 15.33 -13.95 -20.02
N THR A 113 16.21 -13.71 -19.06
CA THR A 113 16.07 -14.25 -17.70
C THR A 113 15.35 -13.22 -16.84
N ALA A 114 14.34 -13.65 -16.08
CA ALA A 114 13.60 -12.81 -15.15
C ALA A 114 13.47 -13.46 -13.78
N ASP A 115 13.41 -12.61 -12.75
CA ASP A 115 13.28 -13.00 -11.35
C ASP A 115 11.81 -12.94 -10.92
N PHE A 116 11.42 -13.84 -10.03
CA PHE A 116 10.10 -13.77 -9.37
C PHE A 116 10.15 -12.76 -8.24
N VAL A 117 9.32 -11.73 -8.32
CA VAL A 117 9.23 -10.76 -7.22
C VAL A 117 8.32 -11.25 -6.10
N HIS A 118 7.28 -12.07 -6.36
CA HIS A 118 6.34 -12.49 -5.31
C HIS A 118 5.91 -13.96 -5.35
N HIS A 119 5.92 -14.59 -4.16
CA HIS A 119 5.49 -15.96 -3.89
C HIS A 119 3.96 -16.08 -4.03
N GLY A 120 3.44 -16.50 -5.18
CA GLY A 120 2.00 -16.77 -5.29
C GLY A 120 1.53 -17.35 -6.61
N SER A 121 2.17 -17.01 -7.73
CA SER A 121 1.83 -17.57 -9.04
C SER A 121 2.98 -18.43 -9.59
N GLU A 122 2.75 -19.74 -9.63
CA GLU A 122 3.66 -20.68 -10.28
C GLU A 122 3.58 -20.51 -11.81
N ALA A 123 4.43 -19.67 -12.40
CA ALA A 123 4.53 -19.60 -13.85
C ALA A 123 5.17 -20.90 -14.37
N SER A 124 4.41 -21.69 -15.12
CA SER A 124 4.84 -22.95 -15.74
C SER A 124 5.28 -22.75 -17.19
N ILE A 125 6.02 -23.72 -17.77
CA ILE A 125 6.42 -23.64 -19.17
C ILE A 125 5.18 -23.49 -20.07
N GLY A 126 5.19 -22.48 -20.93
CA GLY A 126 4.09 -22.10 -21.81
C GLY A 126 3.14 -21.06 -21.22
N HIS A 127 3.31 -20.66 -19.96
CA HIS A 127 2.46 -19.66 -19.32
C HIS A 127 2.79 -18.24 -19.83
N PRO A 128 1.77 -17.42 -20.16
CA PRO A 128 1.96 -16.03 -20.58
C PRO A 128 2.37 -15.15 -19.39
N VAL A 129 3.31 -14.25 -19.64
CA VAL A 129 3.87 -13.36 -18.62
C VAL A 129 4.16 -11.98 -19.20
N LEU A 130 4.20 -10.98 -18.32
CA LEU A 130 4.84 -9.69 -18.55
C LEU A 130 6.17 -9.66 -17.81
N VAL A 131 7.18 -9.05 -18.42
CA VAL A 131 8.48 -8.80 -17.80
C VAL A 131 8.74 -7.30 -17.80
N ALA A 132 8.76 -6.67 -16.62
CA ALA A 132 9.20 -5.28 -16.50
C ALA A 132 10.73 -5.25 -16.40
N GLN A 133 11.36 -4.53 -17.32
CA GLN A 133 12.80 -4.36 -17.37
C GLN A 133 13.22 -2.99 -16.85
N GLU A 134 14.19 -3.00 -15.94
CA GLU A 134 14.77 -1.83 -15.31
C GLU A 134 16.31 -1.97 -15.33
N GLY A 135 16.97 -1.31 -16.29
CA GLY A 135 18.39 -1.53 -16.52
C GLY A 135 18.71 -3.01 -16.80
N GLU A 136 19.41 -3.67 -15.87
CA GLU A 136 19.77 -5.10 -15.96
C GLU A 136 18.78 -6.03 -15.23
N PHE A 137 17.82 -5.46 -14.48
CA PHE A 137 16.85 -6.23 -13.69
C PHE A 137 15.59 -6.51 -14.51
N ASN A 138 15.07 -7.73 -14.38
CA ASN A 138 13.86 -8.18 -15.08
C ASN A 138 12.90 -8.77 -14.05
N THR A 139 11.78 -8.10 -13.83
CA THR A 139 10.73 -8.54 -12.89
C THR A 139 9.62 -9.25 -13.66
N LEU A 140 9.30 -10.49 -13.27
CA LEU A 140 8.25 -11.28 -13.89
C LEU A 140 6.88 -11.07 -13.21
N PHE A 141 5.86 -10.85 -14.03
CA PHE A 141 4.45 -10.83 -13.64
C PHE A 141 3.67 -11.88 -14.43
N SER A 142 2.91 -12.73 -13.75
CA SER A 142 2.04 -13.73 -14.38
C SER A 142 0.74 -13.09 -14.89
N LEU A 143 0.28 -13.54 -16.05
CA LEU A 143 -1.08 -13.28 -16.52
C LEU A 143 -1.96 -14.50 -16.21
N ASP A 144 -3.22 -14.26 -15.87
CA ASP A 144 -4.18 -15.34 -15.68
C ASP A 144 -4.63 -15.94 -17.05
N PRO A 145 -5.45 -17.01 -17.05
CA PRO A 145 -5.92 -17.62 -18.30
C PRO A 145 -6.78 -16.72 -19.20
N ASP A 146 -7.30 -15.61 -18.68
CA ASP A 146 -8.11 -14.62 -19.39
C ASP A 146 -7.25 -13.41 -19.82
N ASP A 147 -5.92 -13.56 -19.83
CA ASP A 147 -4.93 -12.51 -20.11
C ASP A 147 -5.05 -11.30 -19.17
N GLN A 148 -5.57 -11.52 -17.95
CA GLN A 148 -5.66 -10.48 -16.95
C GLN A 148 -4.40 -10.46 -16.07
N PHE A 149 -3.90 -9.26 -15.83
CA PHE A 149 -2.85 -9.01 -14.88
C PHE A 149 -3.44 -9.06 -13.46
N VAL A 150 -2.91 -9.96 -12.64
CA VAL A 150 -3.30 -10.10 -11.24
C VAL A 150 -2.11 -9.68 -10.38
N ALA A 151 -2.19 -8.50 -9.81
CA ALA A 151 -1.17 -8.01 -8.90
C ALA A 151 -1.18 -8.85 -7.61
N THR A 152 -0.08 -9.55 -7.30
CA THR A 152 0.08 -10.29 -6.04
C THR A 152 0.55 -9.36 -4.93
N CYS A 153 -0.32 -8.43 -4.56
CA CYS A 153 -0.09 -7.43 -3.53
C CYS A 153 -0.66 -7.86 -2.17
N SER A 154 -0.34 -7.13 -1.09
CA SER A 154 -0.92 -7.39 0.24
C SER A 154 -2.40 -7.06 0.36
N SER A 155 -2.95 -6.29 -0.59
CA SER A 155 -4.37 -5.99 -0.71
C SER A 155 -5.01 -6.73 -1.88
N GLU A 156 -6.34 -6.88 -1.80
CA GLU A 156 -7.15 -7.35 -2.92
C GLU A 156 -7.19 -6.27 -4.00
N VAL A 157 -6.26 -6.38 -4.94
CA VAL A 157 -6.20 -5.56 -6.14
C VAL A 157 -7.06 -6.23 -7.22
N PRO A 158 -8.03 -5.54 -7.85
CA PRO A 158 -8.83 -6.15 -8.92
C PRO A 158 -7.93 -6.63 -10.08
N PRO A 159 -8.38 -7.57 -10.93
CA PRO A 159 -7.61 -7.91 -12.12
C PRO A 159 -7.64 -6.76 -13.15
N LEU A 160 -6.54 -6.58 -13.89
CA LEU A 160 -6.42 -5.59 -14.98
C LEU A 160 -6.36 -6.24 -16.34
N THR A 161 -6.77 -5.50 -17.36
CA THR A 161 -6.40 -5.83 -18.74
C THR A 161 -4.88 -5.77 -18.88
N LYS A 162 -4.33 -6.62 -19.74
CA LYS A 162 -2.90 -6.61 -20.07
C LYS A 162 -2.45 -5.23 -20.55
N GLU A 163 -3.25 -4.57 -21.37
CA GLU A 163 -2.97 -3.25 -21.92
C GLU A 163 -2.85 -2.19 -20.81
N ALA A 164 -3.77 -2.19 -19.85
CA ALA A 164 -3.70 -1.27 -18.72
C ALA A 164 -2.52 -1.57 -17.78
N ALA A 165 -2.18 -2.85 -17.59
CA ALA A 165 -0.99 -3.24 -16.84
C ALA A 165 0.30 -2.75 -17.52
N ILE A 166 0.42 -2.88 -18.85
CA ILE A 166 1.57 -2.36 -19.61
C ILE A 166 1.65 -0.83 -19.49
N ALA A 167 0.53 -0.13 -19.62
CA ALA A 167 0.47 1.32 -19.48
C ALA A 167 0.86 1.78 -18.07
N GLY A 168 0.38 1.09 -17.04
CA GLY A 168 0.75 1.34 -15.65
C GLY A 168 2.24 1.09 -15.40
N LEU A 169 2.78 -0.05 -15.82
CA LEU A 169 4.20 -0.38 -15.65
C LEU A 169 5.15 0.60 -16.35
N LEU A 170 4.75 1.16 -17.50
CA LEU A 170 5.57 2.13 -18.25
C LEU A 170 5.41 3.58 -17.78
N ALA A 171 4.49 3.85 -16.86
CA ALA A 171 4.26 5.19 -16.35
C ALA A 171 5.52 5.74 -15.68
N LYS A 172 5.79 7.02 -15.90
CA LYS A 172 6.99 7.70 -15.37
C LYS A 172 6.74 8.51 -14.10
N SER A 173 5.50 8.52 -13.64
CA SER A 173 5.07 9.13 -12.39
C SER A 173 3.79 8.47 -11.90
N ASP A 174 3.52 8.62 -10.61
CA ASP A 174 2.29 8.11 -10.00
C ASP A 174 1.05 8.67 -10.70
N ASP A 175 1.04 9.97 -11.02
CA ASP A 175 -0.05 10.61 -11.77
C ASP A 175 -0.31 9.95 -13.14
N GLN A 176 0.74 9.56 -13.87
CA GLN A 176 0.59 8.90 -15.17
C GLN A 176 0.05 7.48 -15.00
N CYS A 177 0.50 6.80 -13.96
CA CYS A 177 0.10 5.45 -13.67
C CYS A 177 -1.37 5.39 -13.25
N ILE A 178 -1.76 6.27 -12.34
CA ILE A 178 -3.15 6.46 -11.90
C ILE A 178 -4.04 6.81 -13.09
N ALA A 179 -3.63 7.74 -13.96
CA ALA A 179 -4.40 8.10 -15.15
C ALA A 179 -4.62 6.90 -16.08
N ALA A 180 -3.61 6.05 -16.27
CA ALA A 180 -3.73 4.84 -17.08
C ALA A 180 -4.72 3.82 -16.50
N LEU A 181 -4.83 3.74 -15.17
CA LEU A 181 -5.74 2.80 -14.49
C LEU A 181 -7.18 3.31 -14.40
N GLU A 182 -7.36 4.63 -14.21
CA GLU A 182 -8.68 5.26 -14.13
C GLU A 182 -9.45 5.18 -15.46
N GLU A 183 -8.76 5.05 -16.59
CA GLU A 183 -9.38 4.78 -17.90
C GLU A 183 -10.13 3.43 -17.92
N GLU A 184 -9.66 2.43 -17.16
CA GLU A 184 -10.30 1.10 -17.15
C GLU A 184 -11.38 0.93 -16.08
N SER A 185 -11.17 1.46 -14.88
CA SER A 185 -12.23 1.43 -13.87
C SER A 185 -12.01 2.47 -12.79
N SER A 186 -13.08 3.18 -12.44
CA SER A 186 -13.06 4.18 -11.37
C SER A 186 -12.69 3.57 -10.02
N VAL A 187 -13.01 2.28 -9.81
CA VAL A 187 -12.70 1.53 -8.58
C VAL A 187 -11.20 1.43 -8.32
N TRP A 188 -10.36 1.67 -9.33
CA TRP A 188 -8.90 1.70 -9.19
C TRP A 188 -8.35 3.02 -8.68
N GLY A 189 -9.05 4.12 -9.02
CA GLY A 189 -8.78 5.44 -8.46
C GLY A 189 -9.47 5.65 -7.13
N GLU A 190 -10.42 4.78 -6.77
CA GLU A 190 -11.07 4.81 -5.47
C GLU A 190 -10.12 4.25 -4.42
N SER A 191 -9.86 5.06 -3.40
CA SER A 191 -9.39 4.47 -2.16
C SER A 191 -10.48 3.53 -1.67
N ILE A 192 -10.14 2.38 -1.06
CA ILE A 192 -11.11 1.55 -0.29
C ILE A 192 -11.89 2.40 0.75
N CYS A 193 -11.42 3.61 0.97
CA CYS A 193 -11.87 4.61 1.91
C CYS A 193 -12.64 5.82 1.31
N ASP A 194 -12.97 5.84 0.01
CA ASP A 194 -13.64 6.99 -0.62
C ASP A 194 -15.14 7.14 -0.30
N ASP A 195 -15.74 6.21 0.45
CA ASP A 195 -17.06 6.45 1.01
C ASP A 195 -16.98 7.30 2.30
N ASP A 196 -17.83 8.33 2.39
CA ASP A 196 -17.96 9.23 3.56
C ASP A 196 -18.36 8.49 4.86
N SER A 197 -18.35 7.15 4.88
CA SER A 197 -18.57 6.29 6.06
C SER A 197 -17.42 6.34 7.06
N GLY A 198 -16.33 7.03 6.75
CA GLY A 198 -15.27 7.36 7.69
C GLY A 198 -14.08 6.42 7.61
N CYS A 199 -13.27 6.63 6.57
CA CYS A 199 -11.86 6.31 6.61
C CYS A 199 -11.04 7.58 6.86
N GLY A 200 -10.25 7.62 7.93
CA GLY A 200 -9.46 8.79 8.31
C GLY A 200 -7.98 8.64 7.94
N CYS A 201 -7.50 9.39 6.94
CA CYS A 201 -6.07 9.43 6.58
C CYS A 201 -5.55 10.86 6.42
N VAL A 202 -4.44 11.17 7.11
CA VAL A 202 -3.57 12.31 6.84
C VAL A 202 -2.41 11.79 5.99
N ALA A 203 -2.31 12.25 4.74
CA ALA A 203 -1.17 11.97 3.88
C ALA A 203 0.12 12.54 4.50
N GLN A 204 1.17 11.72 4.54
CA GLN A 204 2.50 12.17 4.92
C GLN A 204 3.23 12.65 3.65
N GLU A 205 3.02 13.91 3.28
CA GLU A 205 3.89 14.56 2.29
C GLU A 205 5.25 14.86 2.94
N GLY A 206 6.30 14.43 2.26
CA GLY A 206 7.66 14.82 2.56
C GLY A 206 7.82 16.32 2.37
N ASP A 207 7.88 17.06 3.47
CA ASP A 207 8.88 18.11 3.62
C ASP A 207 9.18 18.33 5.09
N ALA A 208 10.45 18.10 5.46
CA ALA A 208 10.95 18.35 6.80
C ALA A 208 11.15 19.86 7.00
N SER A 209 10.08 20.64 6.98
CA SER A 209 10.07 22.08 7.32
C SER A 209 8.65 22.60 7.57
N GLY A 210 7.92 22.02 8.54
CA GLY A 210 6.56 22.54 8.77
C GLY A 210 5.76 22.05 9.97
N ALA A 211 6.31 21.33 10.95
CA ALA A 211 5.53 20.87 12.12
C ALA A 211 6.14 21.34 13.44
N LEU A 212 6.14 22.66 13.66
CA LEU A 212 6.55 23.28 14.92
C LEU A 212 5.50 24.25 15.48
N PHE A 213 4.19 24.01 15.30
CA PHE A 213 3.17 24.91 15.87
C PHE A 213 1.85 24.24 16.29
N VAL A 214 1.85 23.23 17.17
CA VAL A 214 0.65 22.91 17.99
C VAL A 214 0.96 22.60 19.46
N SER A 215 2.22 22.50 19.87
CA SER A 215 2.58 22.10 21.24
C SER A 215 2.43 23.19 22.31
N THR A 216 2.10 24.44 21.94
CA THR A 216 2.14 25.58 22.88
C THR A 216 0.79 25.93 23.52
N ALA A 217 -0.34 25.41 23.02
CA ALA A 217 -1.65 25.78 23.56
C ALA A 217 -2.08 24.95 24.80
N LEU A 218 -1.64 23.69 24.92
CA LEU A 218 -2.12 22.79 25.98
C LEU A 218 -1.31 22.88 27.29
N LEU A 219 -0.06 23.34 27.25
CA LEU A 219 0.74 23.57 28.47
C LEU A 219 0.26 24.76 29.31
N LEU A 220 -0.42 25.74 28.71
CA LEU A 220 -1.00 26.89 29.43
C LEU A 220 -2.26 26.52 30.23
N ALA A 221 -2.98 25.45 29.88
CA ALA A 221 -4.11 24.95 30.65
C ALA A 221 -3.69 24.29 31.97
N PHE A 222 -2.52 23.62 31.98
CA PHE A 222 -1.98 22.98 33.19
C PHE A 222 -1.42 23.97 34.21
N ALA A 223 -0.87 25.10 33.77
CA ALA A 223 -0.31 26.11 34.69
C ALA A 223 -1.39 26.88 35.48
N ARG A 224 -2.63 26.99 34.97
CA ARG A 224 -3.69 27.77 35.64
C ARG A 224 -4.44 27.00 36.72
N ARG A 225 -4.42 25.66 36.70
CA ARG A 225 -5.18 24.82 37.64
C ARG A 225 -4.44 24.54 38.96
N ARG A 226 -3.11 24.69 38.99
CA ARG A 226 -2.29 24.48 40.21
C ARG A 226 -2.23 25.69 41.16
N ARG A 227 -2.80 26.84 40.79
CA ARG A 227 -2.82 28.06 41.64
C ARG A 227 -4.11 28.23 42.47
N ARG A 228 -5.02 27.25 42.46
CA ARG A 228 -6.30 27.29 43.21
C ARG A 228 -6.52 26.11 44.16
N ARG A 229 -5.46 25.44 44.60
CA ARG A 229 -5.50 24.52 45.74
C ARG A 229 -4.46 24.95 46.75
#